data_AF-A0A6A4H081-F1
#
_entry.id   AF-A0A6A4H081-F1
#
_cell.length_a   1.000
_cell.length_b   1.000
_cell.length_c   1.000
_cell.angle_alpha   90.00
_cell.angle_beta   90.00
_cell.angle_gamma   90.00
#
_symmetry.space_group_name_H-M   'P 1'
#
loop_
_entity.id
_entity.type
_entity.pdbx_description
1 polymer ?
#
loop_
_entity_poly.entity_id
_entity_poly.type
_entity_poly.pdbx_seq_one_letter_code
_entity_poly.pdbx_strand_id
1 'polypeptide(L)'
;MGEVGGMEFEDLAAAVVNWDVSLSYDLLKAIMICLQSEGNLEGSSASNTLPTQYYAEGLDAYKTRLPYGSEDSSKSDLCVAFLMFLGLVISLSRSPALSRIVAAELDLVSFMTKMCPSLLEPRMPWSGELLRAESVLIALLKKLDPVNDYQLIARLNKILSLTTTEDVASPSSNELSTTSESEILASIRSNIAYLQNANHRLAQAEDILGPNSHSGIPSYSLKSKSVYGDILDLSRPAYNLSIRTRAFCLIMGEVGGMEFEDLAAAVINWDMSLSYDILRAIMFCLQLEGNLEGSSASSALPAQYYAAGLHAYKTRLPYKSGDSSKSDFCVAFLMFMGLAISLSRSSAFSRLVATELDLVSFMTQIYPSFLKPKMPWSRELLRAELVLIALLEKLDPVNDYQPIARLHEVLSLTTTKDVASSSSYEPSMISLGIDVLASIRSSIAYSLSGKVFAISLTGIPGTNDSMSVDEGYS
;
A
#
# COMPACT_ATOMS: atom_id res chain seq x y z
N MET A 1 -1.99 5.49 -23.69
CA MET A 1 -2.23 4.20 -23.01
C MET A 1 -1.52 4.14 -21.66
N GLY A 2 -0.19 4.05 -21.57
CA GLY A 2 0.50 3.97 -20.27
C GLY A 2 0.14 5.07 -19.25
N GLU A 3 0.00 6.33 -19.68
CA GLU A 3 -0.46 7.43 -18.81
C GLU A 3 -1.89 7.24 -18.28
N VAL A 4 -2.77 6.66 -19.11
CA VAL A 4 -4.13 6.25 -18.70
C VAL A 4 -4.02 5.11 -17.67
N GLY A 5 -3.03 4.23 -17.80
CA GLY A 5 -2.77 3.17 -16.83
C GLY A 5 -2.34 3.75 -15.48
N GLY A 6 -1.40 4.70 -15.50
CA GLY A 6 -0.79 5.32 -14.32
C GLY A 6 -1.71 6.21 -13.48
N MET A 7 -2.95 6.44 -13.93
CA MET A 7 -3.91 7.37 -13.31
C MET A 7 -3.43 8.83 -13.21
N GLU A 8 -2.48 9.24 -14.04
CA GLU A 8 -2.04 10.62 -14.22
C GLU A 8 -2.98 11.35 -15.19
N PHE A 9 -4.29 11.29 -14.92
CA PHE A 9 -5.32 11.60 -15.92
C PHE A 9 -5.53 13.08 -16.21
N GLU A 10 -5.18 14.00 -15.30
CA GLU A 10 -5.59 15.39 -15.44
C GLU A 10 -4.88 16.11 -16.57
N ASP A 11 -3.56 15.97 -16.70
CA ASP A 11 -2.79 16.60 -17.78
C ASP A 11 -3.14 15.98 -19.14
N LEU A 12 -3.31 14.65 -19.19
CA LEU A 12 -3.72 13.97 -20.41
C LEU A 12 -5.17 14.28 -20.80
N ALA A 13 -6.11 14.30 -19.85
CA ALA A 13 -7.50 14.64 -20.12
C ALA A 13 -7.63 16.13 -20.50
N ALA A 14 -6.90 17.03 -19.84
CA ALA A 14 -6.84 18.44 -20.22
C ALA A 14 -6.22 18.61 -21.61
N ALA A 15 -5.15 17.85 -21.93
CA ALA A 15 -4.57 17.86 -23.28
C ALA A 15 -5.58 17.36 -24.32
N VAL A 16 -6.22 16.22 -24.10
CA VAL A 16 -7.23 15.63 -25.01
C VAL A 16 -8.42 16.57 -25.20
N VAL A 17 -8.90 17.24 -24.15
CA VAL A 17 -9.98 18.23 -24.27
C VAL A 17 -9.58 19.44 -25.13
N ASN A 18 -8.29 19.78 -25.16
CA ASN A 18 -7.75 20.87 -25.96
C ASN A 18 -7.23 20.44 -27.33
N TRP A 19 -7.23 19.14 -27.64
CA TRP A 19 -6.84 18.63 -28.95
C TRP A 19 -7.92 18.90 -29.99
N ASP A 20 -7.52 18.77 -31.26
CA ASP A 20 -8.49 18.64 -32.32
C ASP A 20 -9.40 17.44 -32.02
N VAL A 21 -10.69 17.65 -32.27
CA VAL A 21 -11.74 16.67 -32.00
C VAL A 21 -11.49 15.37 -32.76
N SER A 22 -10.95 15.45 -33.99
CA SER A 22 -10.57 14.29 -34.79
C SER A 22 -9.43 13.49 -34.16
N LEU A 23 -8.41 14.17 -33.62
CA LEU A 23 -7.28 13.53 -32.96
C LEU A 23 -7.71 12.84 -31.66
N SER A 24 -8.61 13.48 -30.91
CA SER A 24 -9.21 12.92 -29.70
C SER A 24 -10.05 11.68 -30.01
N TYR A 25 -10.84 11.73 -31.09
CA TYR A 25 -11.62 10.59 -31.57
C TYR A 25 -10.72 9.40 -31.92
N ASP A 26 -9.70 9.62 -32.75
CA ASP A 26 -8.81 8.54 -33.20
C ASP A 26 -8.07 7.90 -32.02
N LEU A 27 -7.60 8.70 -31.06
CA LEU A 27 -6.97 8.17 -29.84
C LEU A 27 -7.95 7.33 -29.01
N LEU A 28 -9.12 7.88 -28.69
CA LEU A 28 -10.11 7.19 -27.86
C LEU A 28 -10.61 5.91 -28.55
N LYS A 29 -10.81 5.95 -29.87
CA LYS A 29 -11.16 4.79 -30.69
C LYS A 29 -10.07 3.72 -30.65
N ALA A 30 -8.81 4.12 -30.81
CA ALA A 30 -7.68 3.20 -30.72
C ALA A 30 -7.63 2.50 -29.35
N ILE A 31 -7.80 3.25 -28.26
CA ILE A 31 -7.82 2.68 -26.90
C ILE A 31 -9.00 1.71 -26.74
N MET A 32 -10.19 2.06 -27.20
CA MET A 32 -11.37 1.18 -27.14
C MET A 32 -11.17 -0.11 -27.92
N ILE A 33 -10.57 -0.03 -29.12
CA ILE A 33 -10.25 -1.21 -29.93
C ILE A 33 -9.24 -2.10 -29.20
N CYS A 34 -8.19 -1.54 -28.60
CA CYS A 34 -7.23 -2.30 -27.79
C CYS A 34 -7.94 -3.08 -26.67
N LEU A 35 -8.75 -2.40 -25.86
CA LEU A 35 -9.46 -3.00 -24.73
C LEU A 35 -10.47 -4.08 -25.17
N GLN A 36 -11.09 -3.92 -26.34
CA GLN A 36 -11.98 -4.94 -26.89
C GLN A 36 -11.23 -6.16 -27.44
N SER A 37 -10.01 -5.96 -27.98
CA SER A 37 -9.22 -7.01 -28.65
C SER A 37 -8.64 -8.05 -27.69
N GLU A 38 -8.44 -7.68 -26.43
CA GLU A 38 -7.82 -8.51 -25.39
C GLU A 38 -8.54 -9.85 -25.14
N GLY A 39 -9.83 -9.96 -25.50
CA GLY A 39 -10.59 -11.22 -25.39
C GLY A 39 -10.61 -12.11 -26.64
N ASN A 40 -10.06 -11.66 -27.78
CA ASN A 40 -10.16 -12.35 -29.07
C ASN A 40 -8.79 -12.83 -29.62
N LEU A 41 -7.69 -12.58 -28.90
CA LEU A 41 -6.33 -12.84 -29.38
C LEU A 41 -5.87 -14.29 -29.23
N GLU A 42 -6.61 -15.16 -28.53
CA GLU A 42 -6.20 -16.57 -28.29
C GLU A 42 -6.45 -17.54 -29.46
N GLY A 43 -6.99 -17.10 -30.61
CA GLY A 43 -7.48 -18.04 -31.63
C GLY A 43 -7.13 -17.80 -33.09
N SER A 44 -6.42 -16.73 -33.47
CA SER A 44 -6.21 -16.39 -34.88
C SER A 44 -4.73 -16.42 -35.27
N SER A 45 -4.24 -17.60 -35.67
CA SER A 45 -2.98 -17.74 -36.40
C SER A 45 -3.19 -17.33 -37.87
N ALA A 46 -3.27 -16.03 -38.14
CA ALA A 46 -3.26 -15.54 -39.51
C ALA A 46 -2.36 -14.31 -39.64
N SER A 47 -1.48 -14.41 -40.62
CA SER A 47 -0.37 -13.52 -40.97
C SER A 47 -0.76 -12.05 -41.16
N ASN A 48 0.18 -11.18 -40.74
CA ASN A 48 0.37 -9.78 -41.11
C ASN A 48 -0.71 -8.78 -40.66
N THR A 49 -0.32 -7.87 -39.76
CA THR A 49 -0.27 -6.43 -40.03
C THR A 49 0.34 -5.71 -38.81
N LEU A 50 1.24 -4.73 -39.02
CA LEU A 50 1.86 -3.88 -37.98
C LEU A 50 0.90 -3.33 -36.88
N PRO A 51 -0.40 -3.03 -37.12
CA PRO A 51 -1.30 -2.48 -36.11
C PRO A 51 -1.48 -3.37 -34.87
N THR A 52 -1.46 -4.70 -35.03
CA THR A 52 -1.68 -5.63 -33.91
C THR A 52 -0.58 -5.53 -32.86
N GLN A 53 0.66 -5.32 -33.31
CA GLN A 53 1.80 -5.15 -32.41
C GLN A 53 1.73 -3.83 -31.65
N TYR A 54 1.38 -2.72 -32.31
CA TYR A 54 1.19 -1.42 -31.63
C TYR A 54 0.09 -1.46 -30.57
N TYR A 55 -1.00 -2.19 -30.83
CA TYR A 55 -2.07 -2.35 -29.85
C TYR A 55 -1.65 -3.24 -28.68
N ALA A 56 -0.87 -4.29 -28.92
CA ALA A 56 -0.33 -5.14 -27.87
C ALA A 56 0.65 -4.37 -26.98
N GLU A 57 1.60 -3.63 -27.57
CA GLU A 57 2.56 -2.79 -26.82
C GLU A 57 1.85 -1.66 -26.07
N GLY A 58 0.82 -1.05 -26.68
CA GLY A 58 0.02 -0.03 -26.02
C GLY A 58 -0.77 -0.60 -24.83
N LEU A 59 -1.36 -1.78 -24.98
CA LEU A 59 -2.08 -2.47 -23.91
C LEU A 59 -1.13 -2.96 -22.81
N ASP A 60 0.06 -3.42 -23.17
CA ASP A 60 1.10 -3.79 -22.22
C ASP A 60 1.57 -2.56 -21.42
N ALA A 61 1.83 -1.44 -22.10
CA ALA A 61 2.11 -0.16 -21.44
C ALA A 61 0.97 0.31 -20.52
N TYR A 62 -0.28 0.07 -20.91
CA TYR A 62 -1.47 0.36 -20.10
C TYR A 62 -1.52 -0.51 -18.85
N LYS A 63 -1.37 -1.84 -19.00
CA LYS A 63 -1.35 -2.83 -17.93
C LYS A 63 -0.22 -2.62 -16.94
N THR A 64 1.00 -2.44 -17.43
CA THR A 64 2.20 -2.25 -16.62
C THR A 64 2.13 -1.00 -15.74
N ARG A 65 1.34 0.00 -16.15
CA ARG A 65 1.11 1.21 -15.38
C ARG A 65 -0.18 1.21 -14.59
N LEU A 66 -1.07 0.24 -14.78
CA LEU A 66 -2.26 0.16 -13.97
C LEU A 66 -1.88 0.07 -12.49
N PRO A 67 -2.59 0.79 -11.63
CA PRO A 67 -2.40 0.74 -10.19
C PRO A 67 -2.83 -0.61 -9.59
N TYR A 68 -3.22 -1.58 -10.40
CA TYR A 68 -3.47 -2.95 -9.99
C TYR A 68 -2.51 -3.80 -10.82
N GLY A 69 -1.26 -3.85 -10.38
CA GLY A 69 -0.25 -4.68 -11.01
C GLY A 69 -0.67 -6.14 -10.91
N SER A 70 -1.18 -6.69 -12.00
CA SER A 70 -1.29 -8.13 -12.19
C SER A 70 -1.22 -8.45 -13.67
N GLU A 71 -0.41 -9.46 -14.00
CA GLU A 71 -0.48 -10.15 -15.29
C GLU A 71 -1.89 -10.73 -15.54
N ASP A 72 -2.68 -10.88 -14.47
CA ASP A 72 -4.09 -11.31 -14.45
C ASP A 72 -5.08 -10.15 -14.24
N SER A 73 -4.75 -8.91 -14.65
CA SER A 73 -5.68 -7.77 -14.47
C SER A 73 -6.98 -8.13 -15.15
N SER A 74 -8.06 -8.21 -14.36
CA SER A 74 -9.34 -8.61 -14.91
C SER A 74 -9.73 -7.59 -15.97
N LYS A 75 -10.38 -8.06 -17.04
CA LYS A 75 -10.84 -7.19 -18.13
C LYS A 75 -11.70 -6.02 -17.61
N SER A 76 -12.34 -6.17 -16.45
CA SER A 76 -13.11 -5.12 -15.80
C SER A 76 -12.23 -4.01 -15.21
N ASP A 77 -11.08 -4.31 -14.60
CA ASP A 77 -10.16 -3.31 -14.03
C ASP A 77 -9.61 -2.36 -15.09
N LEU A 78 -9.20 -2.92 -16.23
CA LEU A 78 -8.73 -2.19 -17.40
C LEU A 78 -9.82 -1.25 -17.95
N CYS A 79 -11.06 -1.71 -17.95
CA CYS A 79 -12.18 -0.91 -18.36
C CYS A 79 -12.50 0.21 -17.39
N VAL A 80 -12.42 -0.06 -16.09
CA VAL A 80 -12.76 0.91 -15.06
C VAL A 80 -11.82 2.11 -15.09
N ALA A 81 -10.51 1.90 -15.22
CA ALA A 81 -9.56 3.00 -15.36
C ALA A 81 -9.82 3.84 -16.63
N PHE A 82 -10.13 3.19 -17.75
CA PHE A 82 -10.47 3.87 -18.99
C PHE A 82 -11.80 4.63 -18.91
N LEU A 83 -12.81 4.07 -18.23
CA LEU A 83 -14.08 4.73 -17.99
C LEU A 83 -13.92 5.96 -17.11
N MET A 84 -13.11 5.89 -16.06
CA MET A 84 -12.79 7.05 -15.22
C MET A 84 -12.10 8.15 -16.05
N PHE A 85 -11.14 7.79 -16.91
CA PHE A 85 -10.51 8.71 -17.84
C PHE A 85 -11.52 9.36 -18.81
N LEU A 86 -12.38 8.56 -19.43
CA LEU A 86 -13.45 9.06 -20.31
C LEU A 86 -14.41 9.99 -19.57
N GLY A 87 -14.83 9.63 -18.37
CA GLY A 87 -15.67 10.47 -17.51
C GLY A 87 -15.02 11.83 -17.24
N LEU A 88 -13.71 11.84 -17.00
CA LEU A 88 -12.94 13.07 -16.81
C LEU A 88 -12.87 13.89 -18.11
N VAL A 89 -12.55 13.27 -19.25
CA VAL A 89 -12.52 13.94 -20.57
C VAL A 89 -13.87 14.57 -20.93
N ILE A 90 -14.97 13.82 -20.74
CA ILE A 90 -16.34 14.31 -20.96
C ILE A 90 -16.64 15.49 -20.01
N SER A 91 -16.29 15.35 -18.74
CA SER A 91 -16.57 16.37 -17.71
C SER A 91 -15.82 17.67 -17.96
N LEU A 92 -14.53 17.57 -18.31
CA LEU A 92 -13.66 18.70 -18.60
C LEU A 92 -13.97 19.35 -19.96
N SER A 93 -14.56 18.60 -20.90
CA SER A 93 -14.93 19.14 -22.20
C SER A 93 -16.00 20.22 -22.09
N ARG A 94 -15.70 21.39 -22.67
CA ARG A 94 -16.66 22.47 -22.89
C ARG A 94 -17.49 22.24 -24.16
N SER A 95 -17.05 21.34 -25.04
CA SER A 95 -17.67 21.11 -26.34
C SER A 95 -18.64 19.93 -26.29
N PRO A 96 -19.94 20.13 -26.60
CA PRO A 96 -20.90 19.04 -26.72
C PRO A 96 -20.54 18.09 -27.88
N ALA A 97 -19.75 18.55 -28.86
CA ALA A 97 -19.29 17.71 -29.97
C ALA A 97 -18.47 16.50 -29.50
N LEU A 98 -17.58 16.69 -28.52
CA LEU A 98 -16.78 15.58 -27.98
C LEU A 98 -17.68 14.55 -27.27
N SER A 99 -18.69 15.02 -26.53
CA SER A 99 -19.65 14.12 -25.86
C SER A 99 -20.49 13.35 -26.87
N ARG A 100 -20.92 13.99 -27.96
CA ARG A 100 -21.63 13.33 -29.07
C ARG A 100 -20.75 12.28 -29.74
N ILE A 101 -19.49 12.60 -30.00
CA ILE A 101 -18.54 11.66 -30.61
C ILE A 101 -18.33 10.45 -29.71
N VAL A 102 -18.14 10.68 -28.41
CA VAL A 102 -17.99 9.60 -27.43
C VAL A 102 -19.27 8.74 -27.34
N ALA A 103 -20.44 9.37 -27.34
CA ALA A 103 -21.73 8.67 -27.22
C ALA A 103 -22.12 7.91 -28.49
N ALA A 104 -22.06 8.56 -29.65
CA ALA A 104 -22.55 8.03 -30.93
C ALA A 104 -21.46 7.36 -31.77
N GLU A 105 -20.33 8.04 -31.98
CA GLU A 105 -19.33 7.59 -32.96
C GLU A 105 -18.38 6.55 -32.40
N LEU A 106 -18.07 6.63 -31.11
CA LEU A 106 -17.35 5.60 -30.37
C LEU A 106 -18.28 4.51 -29.82
N ASP A 107 -19.60 4.76 -29.83
CA ASP A 107 -20.63 3.87 -29.27
C ASP A 107 -20.26 3.39 -27.86
N LEU A 108 -19.90 4.35 -26.99
CA LEU A 108 -19.44 4.08 -25.62
C LEU A 108 -20.44 3.20 -24.86
N VAL A 109 -21.74 3.36 -25.13
CA VAL A 109 -22.79 2.53 -24.53
C VAL A 109 -22.62 1.06 -24.90
N SER A 110 -22.46 0.73 -26.20
CA SER A 110 -22.21 -0.65 -26.61
C SER A 110 -20.90 -1.18 -26.03
N PHE A 111 -19.85 -0.35 -26.02
CA PHE A 111 -18.59 -0.72 -25.37
C PHE A 111 -18.78 -1.06 -23.89
N MET A 112 -19.47 -0.21 -23.13
CA MET A 112 -19.73 -0.43 -21.71
C MET A 112 -20.57 -1.68 -21.47
N THR A 113 -21.63 -1.90 -22.25
CA THR A 113 -22.43 -3.14 -22.12
C THR A 113 -21.65 -4.40 -22.50
N LYS A 114 -20.67 -4.30 -23.39
CA LYS A 114 -19.81 -5.43 -23.78
C LYS A 114 -18.76 -5.73 -22.71
N MET A 115 -18.23 -4.69 -22.06
CA MET A 115 -17.16 -4.83 -21.07
C MET A 115 -17.69 -5.07 -19.65
N CYS A 116 -18.86 -4.54 -19.33
CA CYS A 116 -19.59 -4.75 -18.08
C CYS A 116 -21.01 -5.25 -18.41
N PRO A 117 -21.19 -6.54 -18.78
CA PRO A 117 -22.51 -7.10 -19.11
C PRO A 117 -23.54 -6.93 -18.00
N SER A 118 -23.07 -6.86 -16.75
CA SER A 118 -23.86 -6.59 -15.55
C SER A 118 -24.62 -5.26 -15.59
N LEU A 119 -24.25 -4.30 -16.45
CA LEU A 119 -25.03 -3.07 -16.69
C LEU A 119 -26.44 -3.35 -17.24
N LEU A 120 -26.66 -4.52 -17.84
CA LEU A 120 -27.97 -4.92 -18.38
C LEU A 120 -28.73 -5.86 -17.46
N GLU A 121 -28.13 -6.30 -16.34
CA GLU A 121 -28.73 -7.27 -15.42
C GLU A 121 -29.30 -6.58 -14.16
N PRO A 122 -30.62 -6.62 -13.95
CA PRO A 122 -31.29 -5.80 -12.93
C PRO A 122 -31.19 -6.33 -11.47
N ARG A 123 -30.22 -7.18 -11.10
CA ARG A 123 -30.38 -8.05 -9.91
C ARG A 123 -29.23 -8.29 -8.95
N MET A 124 -28.12 -7.55 -8.98
CA MET A 124 -27.03 -7.75 -8.02
C MET A 124 -26.73 -6.49 -7.19
N PRO A 125 -26.31 -6.64 -5.90
CA PRO A 125 -25.71 -5.53 -5.17
C PRO A 125 -24.51 -5.01 -5.96
N TRP A 126 -24.43 -3.70 -6.09
CA TRP A 126 -23.55 -3.07 -7.07
C TRP A 126 -22.09 -3.29 -6.68
N SER A 127 -21.30 -3.82 -7.62
CA SER A 127 -19.85 -3.74 -7.51
C SER A 127 -19.41 -2.28 -7.67
N GLY A 128 -18.27 -1.92 -7.08
CA GLY A 128 -17.70 -0.58 -7.24
C GLY A 128 -17.43 -0.18 -8.70
N GLU A 129 -17.35 -1.15 -9.61
CA GLU A 129 -17.20 -0.95 -11.05
C GLU A 129 -18.47 -0.39 -11.70
N LEU A 130 -19.64 -0.87 -11.25
CA LEU A 130 -20.94 -0.48 -11.79
C LEU A 130 -21.29 0.98 -11.44
N LEU A 131 -20.93 1.41 -10.22
CA LEU A 131 -21.05 2.80 -9.77
C LEU A 131 -20.19 3.77 -10.61
N ARG A 132 -18.98 3.33 -11.01
CA ARG A 132 -18.08 4.15 -11.84
C ARG A 132 -18.61 4.24 -13.27
N ALA A 133 -19.09 3.13 -13.84
CA ALA A 133 -19.75 3.11 -15.14
C ALA A 133 -20.98 4.03 -15.16
N GLU A 134 -21.85 3.94 -14.15
CA GLU A 134 -23.02 4.80 -14.02
C GLU A 134 -22.61 6.29 -13.97
N SER A 135 -21.59 6.64 -13.19
CA SER A 135 -21.10 8.02 -13.08
C SER A 135 -20.68 8.59 -14.44
N VAL A 136 -20.04 7.79 -15.30
CA VAL A 136 -19.66 8.18 -16.67
C VAL A 136 -20.89 8.36 -17.55
N LEU A 137 -21.87 7.45 -17.48
CA LEU A 137 -23.12 7.55 -18.25
C LEU A 137 -23.94 8.79 -17.84
N ILE A 138 -23.98 9.12 -16.54
CA ILE A 138 -24.62 10.33 -16.02
C ILE A 138 -23.90 11.58 -16.52
N ALA A 139 -22.56 11.60 -16.45
CA ALA A 139 -21.77 12.72 -16.96
C ALA A 139 -22.00 12.94 -18.47
N LEU A 140 -22.07 11.86 -19.24
CA LEU A 140 -22.35 11.89 -20.67
C LEU A 140 -23.76 12.40 -20.96
N LEU A 141 -24.78 11.88 -20.27
CA LEU A 141 -26.17 12.29 -20.41
C LEU A 141 -26.33 13.80 -20.21
N LYS A 142 -25.65 14.36 -19.20
CA LYS A 142 -25.70 15.79 -18.87
C LYS A 142 -25.08 16.71 -19.95
N LYS A 143 -24.21 16.18 -20.82
CA LYS A 143 -23.52 16.96 -21.85
C LYS A 143 -24.18 16.87 -23.23
N LEU A 144 -25.12 15.96 -23.43
CA LEU A 144 -25.84 15.80 -24.69
C LEU A 144 -26.94 16.85 -24.84
N ASP A 145 -27.14 17.31 -26.08
CA ASP A 145 -28.19 18.29 -26.38
C ASP A 145 -29.54 17.57 -26.49
N PRO A 146 -30.57 17.93 -25.69
CA PRO A 146 -31.85 17.23 -25.69
C PRO A 146 -32.60 17.29 -27.03
N VAL A 147 -32.35 18.32 -27.84
CA VAL A 147 -32.99 18.52 -29.14
C VAL A 147 -32.27 17.71 -30.21
N ASN A 148 -30.94 17.75 -30.19
CA ASN A 148 -30.12 17.16 -31.26
C ASN A 148 -29.73 15.70 -31.00
N ASP A 149 -29.70 15.26 -29.73
CA ASP A 149 -29.17 13.97 -29.28
C ASP A 149 -30.25 13.09 -28.63
N TYR A 150 -31.54 13.33 -28.92
CA TYR A 150 -32.69 12.64 -28.31
C TYR A 150 -32.55 11.11 -28.29
N GLN A 151 -32.08 10.48 -29.38
CA GLN A 151 -31.97 9.03 -29.47
C GLN A 151 -30.93 8.47 -28.50
N LEU A 152 -29.79 9.16 -28.36
CA LEU A 152 -28.74 8.79 -27.41
C LEU A 152 -29.21 8.97 -25.97
N ILE A 153 -29.88 10.09 -25.70
CA ILE A 153 -30.45 10.40 -24.38
C ILE A 153 -31.49 9.34 -23.99
N ALA A 154 -32.39 8.97 -24.90
CA ALA A 154 -33.38 7.91 -24.66
C ALA A 154 -32.70 6.56 -24.37
N ARG A 155 -31.62 6.23 -25.10
CA ARG A 155 -30.83 5.00 -24.89
C ARG A 155 -30.12 5.01 -23.53
N LEU A 156 -29.48 6.12 -23.16
CA LEU A 156 -28.79 6.28 -21.88
C LEU A 156 -29.76 6.23 -20.70
N ASN A 157 -30.88 6.96 -20.79
CA ASN A 157 -31.94 6.93 -19.78
C ASN A 157 -32.51 5.52 -19.60
N LYS A 158 -32.69 4.77 -20.69
CA LYS A 158 -33.11 3.37 -20.61
C LYS A 158 -32.12 2.53 -19.81
N ILE A 159 -30.81 2.70 -20.02
CA ILE A 159 -29.78 1.94 -19.28
C ILE A 159 -29.73 2.36 -17.82
N LEU A 160 -29.72 3.67 -17.54
CA LEU A 160 -29.74 4.19 -16.18
C LEU A 160 -31.01 3.77 -15.42
N SER A 161 -32.16 3.69 -16.10
CA SER A 161 -33.40 3.21 -15.47
C SER A 161 -33.35 1.73 -15.09
N LEU A 162 -32.53 0.93 -15.78
CA LEU A 162 -32.30 -0.48 -15.42
C LEU A 162 -31.37 -0.60 -14.21
N THR A 163 -30.56 0.42 -13.92
CA THR A 163 -29.64 0.43 -12.78
C THR A 163 -30.32 1.00 -11.53
N THR A 164 -31.05 2.11 -11.61
CA THR A 164 -31.80 2.66 -10.46
C THR A 164 -32.84 1.66 -9.97
N THR A 165 -32.57 1.08 -8.80
CA THR A 165 -33.52 0.23 -8.08
C THR A 165 -34.66 1.12 -7.57
N GLU A 166 -35.84 0.95 -8.14
CA GLU A 166 -37.08 1.50 -7.58
C GLU A 166 -37.34 0.83 -6.22
N ASP A 167 -36.79 1.41 -5.15
CA ASP A 167 -37.28 1.17 -3.80
C ASP A 167 -38.26 2.28 -3.41
N VAL A 168 -39.54 1.88 -3.37
CA VAL A 168 -40.64 2.40 -2.55
C VAL A 168 -41.12 3.83 -2.80
N ALA A 169 -42.19 3.88 -3.61
CA ALA A 169 -43.40 4.71 -3.47
C ALA A 169 -43.28 6.17 -2.96
N SER A 170 -43.82 7.06 -3.83
CA SER A 170 -44.57 8.29 -3.54
C SER A 170 -43.82 9.65 -3.61
N PRO A 171 -44.52 10.74 -3.95
CA PRO A 171 -44.31 11.46 -5.21
C PRO A 171 -43.97 12.96 -5.06
N SER A 172 -43.83 13.62 -6.21
CA SER A 172 -43.76 15.06 -6.49
C SER A 172 -42.41 15.57 -6.95
N SER A 173 -42.31 15.56 -8.27
CA SER A 173 -41.43 16.35 -9.13
C SER A 173 -41.56 17.85 -8.87
N ASN A 174 -40.44 18.55 -8.62
CA ASN A 174 -40.02 19.77 -9.34
C ASN A 174 -38.79 20.51 -8.78
N GLU A 175 -37.89 19.86 -8.04
CA GLU A 175 -36.61 20.47 -7.64
C GLU A 175 -35.45 19.51 -7.88
N LEU A 176 -35.16 19.17 -9.14
CA LEU A 176 -34.00 18.35 -9.48
C LEU A 176 -33.32 18.94 -10.71
N SER A 177 -32.32 19.82 -10.53
CA SER A 177 -31.46 20.16 -11.69
C SER A 177 -30.11 20.83 -11.43
N THR A 178 -29.72 21.26 -10.22
CA THR A 178 -28.41 21.96 -10.08
C THR A 178 -27.51 21.45 -8.94
N THR A 179 -28.06 20.80 -7.92
CA THR A 179 -27.26 20.25 -6.81
C THR A 179 -26.51 18.98 -7.20
N SER A 180 -27.13 18.07 -7.97
CA SER A 180 -26.53 16.75 -8.27
C SER A 180 -25.33 16.77 -9.23
N GLU A 181 -25.17 17.79 -10.08
CA GLU A 181 -23.99 17.92 -10.95
C GLU A 181 -22.77 18.37 -10.17
N SER A 182 -22.95 19.34 -9.27
CA SER A 182 -21.88 19.80 -8.41
C SER A 182 -21.38 18.70 -7.47
N GLU A 183 -22.28 17.86 -6.93
CA GLU A 183 -21.94 16.82 -5.97
C GLU A 183 -21.20 15.64 -6.60
N ILE A 184 -21.63 15.16 -7.77
CA ILE A 184 -20.95 14.06 -8.48
C ILE A 184 -19.57 14.54 -8.97
N LEU A 185 -19.48 15.73 -9.56
CA LEU A 185 -18.20 16.29 -10.00
C LEU A 185 -17.28 16.59 -8.81
N ALA A 186 -17.81 17.06 -7.69
CA ALA A 186 -17.04 17.26 -6.45
C ALA A 186 -16.53 15.91 -5.91
N SER A 187 -17.34 14.86 -5.95
CA SER A 187 -16.95 13.51 -5.53
C SER A 187 -15.84 12.92 -6.42
N ILE A 188 -15.98 13.03 -7.75
CA ILE A 188 -14.95 12.58 -8.70
C ILE A 188 -13.65 13.35 -8.48
N ARG A 189 -13.71 14.69 -8.41
CA ARG A 189 -12.53 15.54 -8.14
C ARG A 189 -11.89 15.22 -6.80
N SER A 190 -12.70 14.99 -5.77
CA SER A 190 -12.20 14.62 -4.44
C SER A 190 -11.47 13.27 -4.46
N ASN A 191 -12.00 12.28 -5.19
CA ASN A 191 -11.36 10.97 -5.32
C ASN A 191 -10.06 11.05 -6.14
N ILE A 192 -10.03 11.86 -7.20
CA ILE A 192 -8.81 12.10 -7.98
C ILE A 192 -7.76 12.80 -7.12
N ALA A 193 -8.12 13.89 -6.44
CA ALA A 193 -7.22 14.61 -5.55
C ALA A 193 -6.69 13.70 -4.42
N TYR A 194 -7.55 12.82 -3.88
CA TYR A 194 -7.14 11.82 -2.90
C TYR A 194 -6.08 10.85 -3.44
N LEU A 195 -6.28 10.29 -4.63
CA LEU A 195 -5.32 9.39 -5.27
C LEU A 195 -4.02 10.09 -5.67
N GLN A 196 -4.10 11.32 -6.17
CA GLN A 196 -2.93 12.14 -6.48
C GLN A 196 -2.11 12.44 -5.22
N ASN A 197 -2.77 12.83 -4.13
CA ASN A 197 -2.11 13.05 -2.86
C ASN A 197 -1.44 11.76 -2.34
N ALA A 198 -2.09 10.62 -2.50
CA ALA A 198 -1.51 9.32 -2.14
C ALA A 198 -0.27 8.99 -2.98
N ASN A 199 -0.33 9.17 -4.30
CA ASN A 199 0.81 8.98 -5.20
C ASN A 199 1.95 9.96 -4.92
N HIS A 200 1.63 11.21 -4.61
CA HIS A 200 2.62 12.24 -4.25
C HIS A 200 3.33 11.89 -2.93
N ARG A 201 2.58 11.53 -1.88
CA ARG A 201 3.15 11.05 -0.60
C ARG A 201 4.03 9.82 -0.81
N LEU A 202 3.59 8.89 -1.65
CA LEU A 202 4.36 7.69 -1.99
C LEU A 202 5.66 8.02 -2.73
N ALA A 203 5.60 8.90 -3.74
CA ALA A 203 6.79 9.35 -4.47
C ALA A 203 7.79 10.04 -3.54
N GLN A 204 7.32 10.89 -2.62
CA GLN A 204 8.17 11.49 -1.59
C GLN A 204 8.82 10.44 -0.68
N ALA A 205 8.07 9.41 -0.29
CA ALA A 205 8.61 8.31 0.50
C ALA A 205 9.66 7.51 -0.28
N GLU A 206 9.46 7.28 -1.58
CA GLU A 206 10.43 6.62 -2.45
C GLU A 206 11.69 7.45 -2.68
N ASP A 207 11.57 8.77 -2.80
CA ASP A 207 12.74 9.66 -2.90
C ASP A 207 13.60 9.61 -1.62
N ILE A 208 12.98 9.37 -0.47
CA ILE A 208 13.64 9.33 0.84
C ILE A 208 14.18 7.93 1.16
N LEU A 209 13.37 6.88 0.97
CA LEU A 209 13.64 5.50 1.39
C LEU A 209 14.04 4.57 0.24
N GLY A 210 13.93 5.02 -1.01
CA GLY A 210 14.18 4.20 -2.18
C GLY A 210 15.66 3.82 -2.35
N PRO A 211 15.95 2.81 -3.17
CA PRO A 211 17.31 2.28 -3.35
C PRO A 211 18.32 3.29 -3.92
N ASN A 212 17.82 4.39 -4.52
CA ASN A 212 18.62 5.43 -5.15
C ASN A 212 18.79 6.68 -4.27
N SER A 213 18.45 6.63 -2.97
CA SER A 213 18.74 7.71 -2.03
C SER A 213 20.26 7.82 -1.80
N HIS A 214 20.93 8.41 -2.79
CA HIS A 214 22.37 8.63 -2.81
C HIS A 214 22.76 9.67 -1.76
N SER A 215 23.01 9.27 -0.51
CA SER A 215 24.05 9.87 0.34
C SER A 215 24.04 9.28 1.74
N GLY A 216 25.15 8.63 2.09
CA GLY A 216 25.44 8.02 3.39
C GLY A 216 25.63 8.99 4.56
N ILE A 217 24.72 9.94 4.77
CA ILE A 217 24.59 10.63 6.06
C ILE A 217 23.09 10.80 6.32
N PRO A 218 22.51 10.09 7.31
CA PRO A 218 21.12 10.29 7.65
C PRO A 218 21.00 11.72 8.18
N SER A 219 20.40 12.61 7.39
CA SER A 219 19.88 13.86 7.91
C SER A 219 18.67 13.48 8.77
N TYR A 220 18.94 13.12 10.03
CA TYR A 220 18.02 12.64 11.07
C TYR A 220 16.95 13.69 11.47
N SER A 221 16.35 14.37 10.49
CA SER A 221 15.32 15.38 10.69
C SER A 221 13.95 14.73 10.85
N LEU A 222 13.04 15.43 11.55
CA LEU A 222 11.63 15.08 11.77
C LEU A 222 10.88 14.49 10.57
N LYS A 223 11.37 14.71 9.34
CA LYS A 223 10.83 14.19 8.09
C LYS A 223 10.78 12.66 8.04
N SER A 224 11.67 11.93 8.73
CA SER A 224 11.63 10.46 8.72
C SER A 224 10.35 9.93 9.36
N LYS A 225 9.92 10.50 10.50
CA LYS A 225 8.74 10.04 11.24
C LYS A 225 7.43 10.19 10.48
N SER A 226 7.24 11.30 9.76
CA SER A 226 6.03 11.48 8.95
C SER A 226 5.99 10.50 7.78
N VAL A 227 7.14 10.21 7.17
CA VAL A 227 7.26 9.28 6.04
C VAL A 227 6.85 7.86 6.45
N TYR A 228 7.28 7.36 7.60
CA TYR A 228 6.86 6.03 8.05
C TYR A 228 5.35 5.95 8.36
N GLY A 229 4.77 7.03 8.90
CA GLY A 229 3.31 7.12 9.04
C GLY A 229 2.59 7.09 7.68
N ASP A 230 3.15 7.78 6.69
CA ASP A 230 2.61 7.80 5.33
C ASP A 230 2.68 6.43 4.65
N ILE A 231 3.82 5.72 4.68
CA ILE A 231 3.92 4.40 4.04
C ILE A 231 3.05 3.35 4.75
N LEU A 232 2.90 3.43 6.08
CA LEU A 232 1.98 2.54 6.80
C LEU A 232 0.54 2.82 6.37
N ASP A 233 0.10 4.06 6.34
CA ASP A 233 -1.23 4.44 5.86
C ASP A 233 -1.45 3.99 4.40
N LEU A 234 -0.51 4.25 3.49
CA LEU A 234 -0.57 3.87 2.09
C LEU A 234 -0.59 2.34 1.86
N SER A 235 -0.14 1.55 2.83
CA SER A 235 -0.21 0.08 2.78
C SER A 235 -1.63 -0.48 3.03
N ARG A 236 -2.55 0.34 3.55
CA ARG A 236 -3.90 -0.08 3.94
C ARG A 236 -4.74 -0.54 2.75
N PRO A 237 -5.69 -1.48 2.94
CA PRO A 237 -6.61 -1.94 1.90
C PRO A 237 -7.47 -0.85 1.25
N ALA A 238 -7.57 0.34 1.85
CA ALA A 238 -8.28 1.49 1.29
C ALA A 238 -7.62 2.05 0.01
N TYR A 239 -6.34 1.74 -0.21
CA TYR A 239 -5.60 2.15 -1.41
C TYR A 239 -5.59 1.04 -2.46
N ASN A 240 -5.33 1.43 -3.71
CA ASN A 240 -5.16 0.46 -4.79
C ASN A 240 -3.93 -0.43 -4.57
N LEU A 241 -3.88 -1.57 -5.25
CA LEU A 241 -2.87 -2.59 -5.03
C LEU A 241 -1.44 -2.09 -5.33
N SER A 242 -1.24 -1.21 -6.31
CA SER A 242 0.06 -0.67 -6.72
C SER A 242 0.64 0.26 -5.66
N ILE A 243 -0.16 1.21 -5.16
CA ILE A 243 0.23 2.07 -4.04
C ILE A 243 0.61 1.20 -2.84
N ARG A 244 -0.23 0.21 -2.51
CA ARG A 244 0.01 -0.70 -1.40
C ARG A 244 1.28 -1.53 -1.60
N THR A 245 1.52 -2.04 -2.81
CA THR A 245 2.68 -2.87 -3.14
C THR A 245 3.95 -2.05 -3.02
N ARG A 246 3.97 -0.83 -3.56
CA ARG A 246 5.12 0.08 -3.47
C ARG A 246 5.40 0.47 -2.02
N ALA A 247 4.37 0.86 -1.25
CA ALA A 247 4.51 1.15 0.17
C ALA A 247 5.03 -0.06 0.96
N PHE A 248 4.51 -1.26 0.66
CA PHE A 248 4.96 -2.50 1.26
C PHE A 248 6.41 -2.84 0.90
N CYS A 249 6.83 -2.62 -0.35
CA CYS A 249 8.23 -2.76 -0.76
C CYS A 249 9.15 -1.83 0.02
N LEU A 250 8.74 -0.58 0.29
CA LEU A 250 9.51 0.33 1.14
C LEU A 250 9.63 -0.22 2.57
N ILE A 251 8.52 -0.65 3.18
CA ILE A 251 8.51 -1.27 4.52
C ILE A 251 9.46 -2.48 4.57
N MET A 252 9.31 -3.41 3.63
CA MET A 252 10.14 -4.61 3.55
C MET A 252 11.62 -4.28 3.29
N GLY A 253 11.89 -3.28 2.46
CA GLY A 253 13.23 -2.79 2.19
C GLY A 253 13.90 -2.20 3.43
N GLU A 254 13.20 -1.42 4.23
CA GLU A 254 13.70 -0.84 5.49
C GLU A 254 13.96 -1.93 6.53
N VAL A 255 13.05 -2.91 6.65
CA VAL A 255 13.25 -4.07 7.53
C VAL A 255 14.48 -4.87 7.09
N GLY A 256 14.61 -5.17 5.79
CA GLY A 256 15.76 -5.90 5.24
C GLY A 256 17.08 -5.12 5.36
N GLY A 257 17.04 -3.81 5.16
CA GLY A 257 18.16 -2.88 5.29
C GLY A 257 18.64 -2.67 6.72
N MET A 258 17.88 -3.13 7.71
CA MET A 258 18.12 -2.87 9.13
C MET A 258 18.05 -1.38 9.52
N GLU A 259 17.30 -0.57 8.76
CA GLU A 259 17.12 0.88 8.96
C GLU A 259 15.73 1.17 9.57
N PHE A 260 15.24 0.27 10.42
CA PHE A 260 13.84 0.20 10.79
C PHE A 260 13.49 0.86 12.13
N GLU A 261 14.36 1.65 12.77
CA GLU A 261 14.10 2.18 14.11
C GLU A 261 12.87 3.08 14.16
N ASP A 262 12.79 4.02 13.23
CA ASP A 262 11.65 4.94 13.12
C ASP A 262 10.40 4.20 12.61
N LEU A 263 10.54 3.18 11.75
CA LEU A 263 9.46 2.29 11.32
C LEU A 263 8.88 1.49 12.50
N ALA A 264 9.73 0.89 13.34
CA ALA A 264 9.32 0.15 14.53
C ALA A 264 8.57 1.06 15.50
N ALA A 265 9.06 2.30 15.69
CA ALA A 265 8.37 3.30 16.48
C ALA A 265 7.01 3.70 15.86
N ALA A 266 6.91 3.78 14.53
CA ALA A 266 5.64 4.10 13.87
C ALA A 266 4.63 2.95 14.02
N VAL A 267 5.04 1.70 13.82
CA VAL A 267 4.17 0.51 13.91
C VAL A 267 3.55 0.35 15.31
N ILE A 268 4.30 0.60 16.38
CA ILE A 268 3.76 0.47 17.74
C ILE A 268 2.78 1.59 18.14
N ASN A 269 2.84 2.73 17.46
CA ASN A 269 1.96 3.87 17.69
C ASN A 269 0.79 3.92 16.70
N TRP A 270 0.75 2.95 15.77
CA TRP A 270 -0.32 2.83 14.79
C TRP A 270 -1.50 2.04 15.35
N ASP A 271 -2.57 1.93 14.56
CA ASP A 271 -3.73 1.13 14.94
C ASP A 271 -3.34 -0.35 15.06
N MET A 272 -3.73 -1.01 16.16
CA MET A 272 -3.30 -2.39 16.41
C MET A 272 -3.77 -3.38 15.33
N SER A 273 -4.97 -3.19 14.75
CA SER A 273 -5.47 -4.08 13.71
C SER A 273 -4.67 -3.93 12.41
N LEU A 274 -4.33 -2.69 12.06
CA LEU A 274 -3.49 -2.39 10.89
C LEU A 274 -2.04 -2.86 11.09
N SER A 275 -1.50 -2.69 12.29
CA SER A 275 -0.20 -3.23 12.68
C SER A 275 -0.17 -4.76 12.61
N TYR A 276 -1.24 -5.44 13.04
CA TYR A 276 -1.34 -6.89 12.86
C TYR A 276 -1.28 -7.28 11.38
N ASP A 277 -2.09 -6.65 10.52
CA ASP A 277 -2.15 -6.99 9.10
C ASP A 277 -0.80 -6.81 8.40
N ILE A 278 -0.08 -5.72 8.68
CA ILE A 278 1.23 -5.48 8.07
C ILE A 278 2.28 -6.47 8.60
N LEU A 279 2.34 -6.72 9.91
CA LEU A 279 3.29 -7.65 10.51
C LEU A 279 3.04 -9.09 10.02
N ARG A 280 1.77 -9.48 9.89
CA ARG A 280 1.36 -10.75 9.30
C ARG A 280 1.78 -10.86 7.84
N ALA A 281 1.63 -9.80 7.05
CA ALA A 281 2.08 -9.78 5.66
C ALA A 281 3.60 -9.95 5.55
N ILE A 282 4.38 -9.30 6.42
CA ILE A 282 5.85 -9.48 6.49
C ILE A 282 6.19 -10.93 6.83
N MET A 283 5.60 -11.49 7.89
CA MET A 283 5.84 -12.88 8.29
C MET A 283 5.50 -13.86 7.15
N PHE A 284 4.38 -13.63 6.46
CA PHE A 284 3.97 -14.46 5.33
C PHE A 284 4.97 -14.40 4.17
N CYS A 285 5.46 -13.21 3.80
CA CYS A 285 6.54 -13.05 2.81
C CYS A 285 7.77 -13.89 3.17
N LEU A 286 8.20 -13.85 4.43
CA LEU A 286 9.39 -14.56 4.87
C LEU A 286 9.18 -16.08 4.92
N GLN A 287 7.95 -16.54 5.20
CA GLN A 287 7.58 -17.95 5.13
C GLN A 287 7.58 -18.51 3.71
N LEU A 288 7.14 -17.72 2.71
CA LEU A 288 7.11 -18.13 1.30
C LEU A 288 8.52 -18.48 0.79
N GLU A 289 9.53 -17.67 1.12
CA GLU A 289 10.92 -17.93 0.76
C GLU A 289 11.47 -19.23 1.38
N GLY A 290 10.94 -19.61 2.54
CA GLY A 290 11.39 -20.77 3.29
C GLY A 290 11.07 -22.13 2.65
N ASN A 291 10.31 -22.19 1.55
CA ASN A 291 9.67 -23.42 1.06
C ASN A 291 8.95 -24.18 2.19
N LEU A 292 8.26 -23.45 3.07
CA LEU A 292 7.38 -24.07 4.06
C LEU A 292 6.09 -24.51 3.34
N GLU A 293 6.20 -25.61 2.57
CA GLU A 293 5.19 -26.24 1.70
C GLU A 293 3.84 -26.61 2.38
N GLY A 294 3.64 -26.26 3.65
CA GLY A 294 2.42 -26.59 4.40
C GLY A 294 1.43 -25.43 4.61
N SER A 295 1.79 -24.18 4.31
CA SER A 295 0.88 -23.05 4.54
C SER A 295 -0.09 -22.90 3.37
N SER A 296 -1.14 -23.72 3.38
CA SER A 296 -2.33 -23.57 2.51
C SER A 296 -3.18 -22.36 2.92
N ALA A 297 -2.54 -21.28 3.35
CA ALA A 297 -3.22 -20.03 3.63
C ALA A 297 -3.59 -19.42 2.28
N SER A 298 -4.87 -19.52 1.94
CA SER A 298 -5.55 -18.67 0.96
C SER A 298 -5.14 -17.21 1.25
N SER A 299 -4.17 -16.70 0.51
CA SER A 299 -3.75 -15.32 0.67
C SER A 299 -4.77 -14.43 -0.03
N ALA A 300 -5.39 -13.51 0.72
CA ALA A 300 -6.32 -12.54 0.14
C ALA A 300 -5.66 -11.56 -0.84
N LEU A 301 -4.32 -11.48 -0.85
CA LEU A 301 -3.55 -10.62 -1.75
C LEU A 301 -2.86 -11.44 -2.86
N PRO A 302 -2.65 -10.84 -4.05
CA PRO A 302 -1.99 -11.51 -5.16
C PRO A 302 -0.57 -11.93 -4.82
N ALA A 303 -0.11 -13.05 -5.38
CA ALA A 303 1.26 -13.55 -5.19
C ALA A 303 2.34 -12.50 -5.52
N GLN A 304 2.06 -11.64 -6.51
CA GLN A 304 2.94 -10.55 -6.92
C GLN A 304 3.21 -9.52 -5.81
N TYR A 305 2.23 -9.23 -4.95
CA TYR A 305 2.40 -8.30 -3.81
C TYR A 305 3.48 -8.80 -2.86
N TYR A 306 3.39 -10.07 -2.47
CA TYR A 306 4.35 -10.68 -1.56
C TYR A 306 5.72 -10.90 -2.20
N ALA A 307 5.75 -11.28 -3.48
CA ALA A 307 6.99 -11.43 -4.24
C ALA A 307 7.75 -10.11 -4.35
N ALA A 308 7.06 -8.99 -4.61
CA ALA A 308 7.67 -7.66 -4.70
C ALA A 308 8.25 -7.22 -3.35
N GLY A 309 7.50 -7.39 -2.25
CA GLY A 309 7.98 -7.08 -0.91
C GLY A 309 9.18 -7.94 -0.51
N LEU A 310 9.13 -9.23 -0.80
CA LEU A 310 10.23 -10.16 -0.54
C LEU A 310 11.48 -9.82 -1.35
N HIS A 311 11.31 -9.42 -2.61
CA HIS A 311 12.41 -8.94 -3.45
C HIS A 311 13.04 -7.68 -2.84
N ALA A 312 12.24 -6.69 -2.44
CA ALA A 312 12.73 -5.46 -1.81
C ALA A 312 13.49 -5.71 -0.49
N TYR A 313 13.01 -6.67 0.31
CA TYR A 313 13.72 -7.13 1.51
C TYR A 313 15.10 -7.68 1.17
N LYS A 314 15.16 -8.64 0.24
CA LYS A 314 16.41 -9.31 -0.18
C LYS A 314 17.43 -8.35 -0.76
N THR A 315 16.99 -7.40 -1.59
CA THR A 315 17.89 -6.45 -2.25
C THR A 315 18.57 -5.51 -1.27
N ARG A 316 17.95 -5.25 -0.10
CA ARG A 316 18.51 -4.38 0.94
C ARG A 316 19.24 -5.12 2.06
N LEU A 317 19.26 -6.46 2.06
CA LEU A 317 20.01 -7.22 3.06
C LEU A 317 21.52 -6.85 3.04
N PRO A 318 22.15 -6.61 4.20
CA PRO A 318 23.56 -6.19 4.26
C PRO A 318 24.55 -7.32 3.96
N TYR A 319 24.08 -8.57 3.85
CA TYR A 319 24.88 -9.75 3.54
C TYR A 319 24.49 -10.33 2.19
N LYS A 320 25.50 -10.67 1.37
CA LYS A 320 25.29 -11.26 0.04
C LYS A 320 24.54 -12.58 0.16
N SER A 321 23.38 -12.65 -0.48
CA SER A 321 22.47 -13.81 -0.49
C SER A 321 23.01 -15.07 -1.17
N GLY A 322 24.31 -15.12 -1.51
CA GLY A 322 24.89 -16.17 -2.36
C GLY A 322 24.91 -17.55 -1.69
N ASP A 323 25.09 -17.60 -0.37
CA ASP A 323 25.18 -18.85 0.41
C ASP A 323 24.58 -18.72 1.83
N SER A 324 23.82 -17.64 2.09
CA SER A 324 23.28 -17.38 3.43
C SER A 324 22.28 -18.46 3.84
N SER A 325 22.46 -19.03 5.03
CA SER A 325 21.53 -20.01 5.56
C SER A 325 20.13 -19.40 5.65
N LYS A 326 19.06 -20.20 5.54
CA LYS A 326 17.66 -19.74 5.77
C LYS A 326 17.50 -18.97 7.09
N SER A 327 18.34 -19.31 8.05
CA SER A 327 18.41 -18.74 9.38
C SER A 327 18.92 -17.29 9.38
N ASP A 328 19.86 -16.95 8.47
CA ASP A 328 20.36 -15.59 8.30
C ASP A 328 19.31 -14.70 7.65
N PHE A 329 18.44 -15.27 6.82
CA PHE A 329 17.43 -14.51 6.10
C PHE A 329 16.44 -13.77 7.03
N CYS A 330 16.04 -14.38 8.15
CA CYS A 330 15.02 -13.81 9.06
C CYS A 330 15.58 -12.89 10.14
N VAL A 331 16.89 -12.69 10.17
CA VAL A 331 17.60 -11.91 11.19
C VAL A 331 17.10 -10.49 11.29
N ALA A 332 17.02 -9.79 10.16
CA ALA A 332 16.64 -8.38 10.15
C ALA A 332 15.20 -8.21 10.66
N PHE A 333 14.29 -9.09 10.25
CA PHE A 333 12.93 -9.15 10.78
C PHE A 333 12.86 -9.43 12.28
N LEU A 334 13.62 -10.39 12.81
CA LEU A 334 13.63 -10.66 14.26
C LEU A 334 14.15 -9.47 15.06
N MET A 335 15.18 -8.79 14.56
CA MET A 335 15.69 -7.57 15.19
C MET A 335 14.64 -6.45 15.18
N PHE A 336 13.92 -6.29 14.07
CA PHE A 336 12.80 -5.37 13.96
C PHE A 336 11.69 -5.70 14.98
N MET A 337 11.29 -6.97 15.10
CA MET A 337 10.29 -7.40 16.08
C MET A 337 10.76 -7.16 17.51
N GLY A 338 11.99 -7.54 17.86
CA GLY A 338 12.56 -7.33 19.18
C GLY A 338 12.59 -5.85 19.56
N LEU A 339 12.91 -4.98 18.60
CA LEU A 339 12.86 -3.53 18.79
C LEU A 339 11.43 -3.03 18.99
N ALA A 340 10.48 -3.40 18.11
CA ALA A 340 9.09 -2.99 18.23
C ALA A 340 8.47 -3.42 19.58
N ILE A 341 8.69 -4.67 20.00
CA ILE A 341 8.27 -5.17 21.32
C ILE A 341 8.88 -4.34 22.45
N SER A 342 10.19 -4.07 22.38
CA SER A 342 10.91 -3.33 23.41
C SER A 342 10.42 -1.88 23.55
N LEU A 343 10.08 -1.25 22.43
CA LEU A 343 9.56 0.11 22.37
C LEU A 343 8.09 0.19 22.80
N SER A 344 7.32 -0.88 22.66
CA SER A 344 5.93 -0.91 23.09
C SER A 344 5.80 -0.64 24.59
N ARG A 345 4.85 0.22 24.94
CA ARG A 345 4.43 0.46 26.33
C ARG A 345 3.28 -0.45 26.76
N SER A 346 2.61 -1.08 25.81
CA SER A 346 1.39 -1.86 26.04
C SER A 346 1.70 -3.35 25.94
N SER A 347 1.26 -4.11 26.95
CA SER A 347 1.27 -5.58 26.91
C SER A 347 0.38 -6.13 25.81
N ALA A 348 -0.63 -5.37 25.36
CA ALA A 348 -1.52 -5.77 24.27
C ALA A 348 -0.77 -6.00 22.96
N PHE A 349 0.23 -5.17 22.63
CA PHE A 349 1.05 -5.37 21.44
C PHE A 349 1.89 -6.65 21.55
N SER A 350 2.51 -6.89 22.71
CA SER A 350 3.29 -8.11 22.93
C SER A 350 2.42 -9.37 22.92
N ARG A 351 1.19 -9.28 23.43
CA ARG A 351 0.19 -10.36 23.32
C ARG A 351 -0.13 -10.63 21.86
N LEU A 352 -0.49 -9.60 21.09
CA LEU A 352 -0.77 -9.71 19.65
C LEU A 352 0.39 -10.40 18.92
N VAL A 353 1.62 -10.00 19.20
CA VAL A 353 2.82 -10.62 18.60
C VAL A 353 3.01 -12.07 19.05
N ALA A 354 2.85 -12.37 20.33
CA ALA A 354 3.08 -13.71 20.88
C ALA A 354 1.98 -14.72 20.49
N THR A 355 0.72 -14.29 20.47
CA THR A 355 -0.44 -15.18 20.30
C THR A 355 -1.07 -15.08 18.92
N GLU A 356 -1.37 -13.87 18.44
CA GLU A 356 -2.15 -13.69 17.21
C GLU A 356 -1.28 -13.83 15.95
N LEU A 357 -0.06 -13.29 16.00
CA LEU A 357 0.96 -13.52 14.97
C LEU A 357 1.66 -14.87 15.15
N ASP A 358 1.58 -15.47 16.34
CA ASP A 358 2.24 -16.73 16.69
C ASP A 358 3.74 -16.72 16.36
N LEU A 359 4.43 -15.64 16.75
CA LEU A 359 5.84 -15.42 16.45
C LEU A 359 6.73 -16.57 16.96
N VAL A 360 6.34 -17.23 18.05
CA VAL A 360 7.05 -18.39 18.60
C VAL A 360 7.00 -19.57 17.61
N SER A 361 5.83 -19.92 17.06
CA SER A 361 5.76 -20.97 16.03
C SER A 361 6.60 -20.61 14.82
N PHE A 362 6.51 -19.36 14.35
CA PHE A 362 7.33 -18.88 13.23
C PHE A 362 8.83 -19.06 13.49
N MET A 363 9.32 -18.68 14.68
CA MET A 363 10.72 -18.88 15.06
C MET A 363 11.11 -20.36 15.11
N THR A 364 10.25 -21.23 15.68
CA THR A 364 10.55 -22.67 15.73
C THR A 364 10.55 -23.33 14.34
N GLN A 365 9.79 -22.79 13.39
CA GLN A 365 9.78 -23.25 12.00
C GLN A 365 11.07 -22.84 11.27
N ILE A 366 11.54 -21.60 11.45
CA ILE A 366 12.74 -21.08 10.79
C ILE A 366 14.02 -21.66 11.41
N TYR A 367 14.01 -21.85 12.73
CA TYR A 367 15.14 -22.40 13.48
C TYR A 367 14.70 -23.69 14.20
N PRO A 368 14.54 -24.83 13.49
CA PRO A 368 14.17 -26.10 14.12
C PRO A 368 15.14 -26.56 15.22
N SER A 369 16.37 -26.04 15.19
CA SER A 369 17.38 -26.22 16.23
C SER A 369 16.92 -25.72 17.62
N PHE A 370 15.92 -24.82 17.71
CA PHE A 370 15.28 -24.45 18.99
C PHE A 370 14.81 -25.65 19.79
N LEU A 371 14.33 -26.69 19.10
CA LEU A 371 13.72 -27.86 19.74
C LEU A 371 14.74 -28.97 20.05
N LYS A 372 16.01 -28.81 19.65
CA LYS A 372 17.07 -29.83 19.81
C LYS A 372 18.30 -29.23 20.49
N PRO A 373 18.31 -29.14 21.83
CA PRO A 373 19.42 -28.59 22.59
C PRO A 373 20.54 -29.62 22.67
N LYS A 374 21.38 -29.66 21.65
CA LYS A 374 22.61 -30.48 21.67
C LYS A 374 23.89 -29.64 21.64
N MET A 375 23.78 -28.33 21.46
CA MET A 375 24.93 -27.42 21.33
C MET A 375 24.59 -26.06 21.97
N PRO A 376 25.60 -25.33 22.49
CA PRO A 376 25.44 -23.93 22.85
C PRO A 376 24.91 -23.15 21.64
N TRP A 377 24.05 -22.16 21.91
CA TRP A 377 23.36 -21.41 20.87
C TRP A 377 24.32 -20.78 19.88
N SER A 378 24.09 -21.05 18.59
CA SER A 378 24.79 -20.35 17.53
C SER A 378 24.46 -18.86 17.63
N ARG A 379 25.36 -18.01 17.09
CA ARG A 379 25.15 -16.55 17.04
C ARG A 379 23.81 -16.16 16.40
N GLU A 380 23.23 -17.04 15.58
CA GLU A 380 21.92 -16.86 14.94
C GLU A 380 20.76 -16.98 15.94
N LEU A 381 20.82 -17.94 16.87
CA LEU A 381 19.77 -18.19 17.87
C LEU A 381 19.67 -17.07 18.91
N LEU A 382 20.79 -16.35 19.18
CA LEU A 382 20.82 -15.20 20.08
C LEU A 382 19.79 -14.11 19.71
N ARG A 383 19.51 -13.92 18.41
CA ARG A 383 18.57 -12.89 17.96
C ARG A 383 17.14 -13.25 18.30
N ALA A 384 16.77 -14.52 18.10
CA ALA A 384 15.47 -15.01 18.49
C ALA A 384 15.34 -15.13 20.02
N GLU A 385 16.41 -15.44 20.76
CA GLU A 385 16.45 -15.30 22.22
C GLU A 385 16.05 -13.90 22.68
N LEU A 386 16.69 -12.86 22.11
CA LEU A 386 16.41 -11.48 22.48
C LEU A 386 14.94 -11.12 22.26
N VAL A 387 14.32 -11.63 21.19
CA VAL A 387 12.88 -11.46 20.94
C VAL A 387 12.04 -12.15 22.01
N LEU A 388 12.38 -13.40 22.37
CA LEU A 388 11.67 -14.16 23.41
C LEU A 388 11.78 -13.47 24.78
N ILE A 389 12.96 -12.97 25.15
CA ILE A 389 13.18 -12.21 26.39
C ILE A 389 12.39 -10.90 26.35
N ALA A 390 12.43 -10.16 25.25
CA ALA A 390 11.66 -8.91 25.10
C ALA A 390 10.15 -9.15 25.24
N LEU A 391 9.63 -10.27 24.72
CA LEU A 391 8.23 -10.67 24.92
C LEU A 391 7.93 -10.96 26.39
N LEU A 392 8.74 -11.80 27.04
CA LEU A 392 8.56 -12.12 28.46
C LEU A 392 8.53 -10.88 29.36
N GLU A 393 9.36 -9.89 29.05
CA GLU A 393 9.43 -8.66 29.83
C GLU A 393 8.20 -7.74 29.65
N LYS A 394 7.48 -7.88 28.53
CA LYS A 394 6.38 -6.98 28.17
C LYS A 394 5.00 -7.61 28.34
N LEU A 395 4.92 -8.94 28.43
CA LEU A 395 3.68 -9.65 28.69
C LEU A 395 3.25 -9.44 30.16
N ASP A 396 1.95 -9.35 30.37
CA ASP A 396 1.35 -9.22 31.69
C ASP A 396 1.33 -10.59 32.39
N PRO A 397 2.02 -10.78 33.53
CA PRO A 397 2.11 -12.09 34.18
C PRO A 397 0.77 -12.64 34.66
N VAL A 398 -0.24 -11.79 34.87
CA VAL A 398 -1.58 -12.18 35.30
C VAL A 398 -2.43 -12.56 34.09
N ASN A 399 -2.45 -11.70 33.08
CA ASN A 399 -3.37 -11.84 31.94
C ASN A 399 -2.81 -12.73 30.81
N ASP A 400 -1.49 -12.86 30.72
CA ASP A 400 -0.78 -13.50 29.60
C ASP A 400 -0.08 -14.80 30.02
N TYR A 401 -0.63 -15.52 31.00
CA TYR A 401 -0.01 -16.73 31.57
C TYR A 401 0.30 -17.80 30.51
N GLN A 402 -0.58 -17.98 29.51
CA GLN A 402 -0.43 -19.01 28.48
C GLN A 402 0.75 -18.72 27.54
N PRO A 403 0.86 -17.54 26.88
CA PRO A 403 2.05 -17.24 26.08
C PRO A 403 3.32 -17.19 26.93
N ILE A 404 3.26 -16.72 28.18
CA ILE A 404 4.42 -16.72 29.10
C ILE A 404 4.91 -18.16 29.38
N ALA A 405 4.00 -19.08 29.70
CA ALA A 405 4.35 -20.48 29.93
C ALA A 405 5.02 -21.11 28.70
N ARG A 406 4.50 -20.82 27.49
CA ARG A 406 5.07 -21.29 26.23
C ARG A 406 6.46 -20.71 25.96
N LEU A 407 6.67 -19.42 26.24
CA LEU A 407 7.99 -18.77 26.11
C LEU A 407 9.00 -19.38 27.08
N HIS A 408 8.60 -19.61 28.34
CA HIS A 408 9.43 -20.30 29.32
C HIS A 408 9.75 -21.73 28.93
N GLU A 409 8.79 -22.47 28.36
CA GLU A 409 9.05 -23.81 27.83
C GLU A 409 10.17 -23.76 26.77
N VAL A 410 10.03 -22.88 25.76
CA VAL A 410 11.03 -22.72 24.69
C VAL A 410 12.40 -22.31 25.24
N LEU A 411 12.47 -21.36 26.18
CA LEU A 411 13.74 -20.94 26.79
C LEU A 411 14.32 -21.99 27.76
N SER A 412 13.48 -22.77 28.43
CA SER A 412 13.96 -23.81 29.35
C SER A 412 14.63 -24.96 28.62
N LEU A 413 14.22 -25.22 27.37
CA LEU A 413 14.87 -26.18 26.49
C LEU A 413 16.31 -25.78 26.19
N THR A 414 16.70 -24.52 26.40
CA THR A 414 17.93 -23.95 25.84
C THR A 414 18.99 -23.70 26.90
N THR A 415 18.57 -23.47 28.14
CA THR A 415 19.41 -23.66 29.33
C THR A 415 19.70 -25.15 29.55
N THR A 416 20.75 -25.66 28.91
CA THR A 416 21.30 -26.98 29.25
C THR A 416 21.66 -26.99 30.74
N LYS A 417 21.07 -27.93 31.49
CA LYS A 417 21.51 -28.28 32.84
C LYS A 417 22.87 -28.96 32.78
N ASP A 418 23.93 -28.26 32.39
CA ASP A 418 25.30 -28.65 32.72
C ASP A 418 25.61 -28.16 34.14
N VAL A 419 24.78 -28.60 35.09
CA VAL A 419 25.04 -28.53 36.53
C VAL A 419 25.61 -29.87 36.96
N ALA A 420 26.80 -30.16 36.44
CA ALA A 420 27.76 -31.02 37.08
C ALA A 420 29.13 -30.53 36.62
N SER A 421 29.92 -29.97 37.54
CA SER A 421 31.34 -29.61 37.40
C SER A 421 31.70 -28.35 36.57
N SER A 422 31.44 -27.15 37.11
CA SER A 422 32.48 -26.10 37.25
C SER A 422 31.96 -24.93 38.08
N SER A 423 32.73 -24.52 39.09
CA SER A 423 32.36 -23.51 40.08
C SER A 423 32.81 -22.10 39.69
N SER A 424 32.60 -21.69 38.44
CA SER A 424 32.82 -20.29 38.02
C SER A 424 31.48 -19.59 37.82
N TYR A 425 31.29 -18.48 38.53
CA TYR A 425 30.18 -17.55 38.41
C TYR A 425 30.16 -16.96 36.98
N GLU A 426 29.50 -17.63 36.03
CA GLU A 426 29.04 -16.96 34.81
C GLU A 426 27.66 -16.34 35.08
N PRO A 427 27.44 -15.04 34.78
CA PRO A 427 26.12 -14.43 34.82
C PRO A 427 25.17 -15.24 33.93
N SER A 428 23.95 -15.51 34.42
CA SER A 428 22.97 -16.21 33.60
C SER A 428 22.73 -15.43 32.29
N MET A 429 22.66 -16.12 31.15
CA MET A 429 22.39 -15.47 29.85
C MET A 429 21.12 -14.60 29.88
N ILE A 430 20.15 -14.95 30.73
CA ILE A 430 18.95 -14.13 31.00
C ILE A 430 19.32 -12.77 31.58
N SER A 431 20.25 -12.70 32.54
CA SER A 431 20.75 -11.44 33.09
C SER A 431 21.44 -10.60 32.01
N LEU A 432 22.27 -11.25 31.17
CA LEU A 432 22.97 -10.58 30.08
C LEU A 432 21.99 -10.03 29.03
N GLY A 433 20.95 -10.80 28.68
CA GLY A 433 19.89 -10.37 27.77
C GLY A 433 19.10 -9.17 28.31
N ILE A 434 18.77 -9.19 29.61
CA ILE A 434 18.12 -8.05 30.30
C ILE A 434 19.02 -6.81 30.26
N ASP A 435 20.33 -6.96 30.50
CA ASP A 435 21.28 -5.84 30.46
C ASP A 435 21.46 -5.28 29.04
N VAL A 436 21.49 -6.14 28.01
CA VAL A 436 21.52 -5.72 26.60
C VAL A 436 20.25 -4.98 26.22
N LEU A 437 19.07 -5.49 26.59
CA LEU A 437 17.79 -4.80 26.35
C LEU A 437 17.72 -3.46 27.10
N ALA A 438 18.20 -3.41 28.33
CA ALA A 438 18.30 -2.16 29.10
C ALA A 438 19.26 -1.17 28.44
N SER A 439 20.39 -1.62 27.91
CA SER A 439 21.36 -0.81 27.17
C SER A 439 20.79 -0.29 25.84
N ILE A 440 20.08 -1.12 25.08
CA ILE A 440 19.37 -0.74 23.85
C ILE A 440 18.30 0.32 24.18
N ARG A 441 17.50 0.08 25.22
CA ARG A 441 16.49 1.06 25.69
C ARG A 441 17.11 2.37 26.13
N SER A 442 18.21 2.31 26.89
CA SER A 442 18.93 3.51 27.32
C SER A 442 19.48 4.29 26.14
N SER A 443 20.07 3.60 25.15
CA SER A 443 20.60 4.22 23.93
C SER A 443 19.49 4.87 23.08
N ILE A 444 18.33 4.20 22.96
CA ILE A 444 17.17 4.76 22.25
C ILE A 444 16.53 5.90 23.04
N ALA A 445 16.37 5.77 24.35
CA ALA A 445 15.83 6.82 25.21
C ALA A 445 16.74 8.05 25.22
N TYR A 446 18.07 7.86 25.19
CA TYR A 446 19.04 8.94 25.07
C TYR A 446 18.98 9.61 23.69
N SER A 447 18.86 8.82 22.62
CA SER A 447 18.62 9.33 21.26
C SER A 447 17.31 10.13 21.18
N LEU A 448 16.23 9.65 21.81
CA LEU A 448 14.93 10.32 21.86
C LEU A 448 14.92 11.56 22.78
N SER A 449 15.63 11.53 23.91
CA SER A 449 15.71 12.64 24.87
C SER A 449 16.68 13.74 24.41
N GLY A 450 17.79 13.38 23.77
CA GLY A 450 18.70 14.33 23.12
C GLY A 450 18.00 15.10 21.99
N LYS A 451 17.06 14.45 21.29
CA LYS A 451 16.18 15.09 20.29
C LYS A 451 15.23 16.14 20.91
N VAL A 452 14.71 15.92 22.13
CA VAL A 452 13.83 16.89 22.82
C VAL A 452 14.60 18.10 23.35
N PHE A 453 15.83 17.92 23.83
CA PHE A 453 16.68 19.02 24.32
C PHE A 453 17.20 19.93 23.20
N ALA A 454 17.50 19.40 22.00
CA ALA A 454 17.87 20.20 20.84
C ALA A 454 16.74 21.13 20.34
N ILE A 455 15.48 20.76 20.58
CA ILE A 455 14.30 21.56 20.24
C ILE A 455 14.13 22.76 21.22
N SER A 456 14.50 22.61 22.50
CA SER A 456 14.38 23.72 23.47
C SER A 456 15.47 24.80 23.33
N LEU A 457 16.59 24.51 22.67
CA LEU A 457 17.70 25.45 22.50
C LEU A 457 17.63 26.29 21.21
N THR A 458 16.73 25.97 20.28
CA THR A 458 16.60 26.66 18.98
C THR A 458 15.37 27.58 18.88
N GLY A 459 14.61 27.75 19.96
CA GLY A 459 13.36 28.50 19.99
C GLY A 459 13.30 29.62 21.04
N ILE A 460 14.25 30.56 21.02
CA ILE A 460 14.04 31.90 21.61
C ILE A 460 14.55 32.93 20.58
N PRO A 461 13.68 33.56 19.79
CA PRO A 461 14.07 34.75 19.04
C PRO A 461 14.24 35.90 20.04
N GLY A 462 15.47 36.38 20.19
CA GLY A 462 15.77 37.59 20.93
C GLY A 462 15.08 38.78 20.30
N THR A 463 14.22 39.45 21.07
CA THR A 463 13.70 40.78 20.79
C THR A 463 14.84 41.79 20.87
N ASN A 464 15.43 42.11 19.71
CA ASN A 464 16.27 43.30 19.56
C ASN A 464 15.37 44.49 19.21
N ASP A 465 14.80 45.11 20.24
CA ASP A 465 14.37 46.51 20.17
C ASP A 465 15.63 47.39 20.27
N SER A 466 16.13 47.84 19.12
CA SER A 466 17.06 48.97 19.07
C SER A 466 16.27 50.23 18.74
N MET A 467 15.98 50.99 19.80
CA MET A 467 15.51 52.37 19.77
C MET A 467 16.39 53.24 18.86
N SER A 468 15.76 53.88 17.89
CA SER A 468 16.27 55.10 17.24
C SER A 468 16.17 56.26 18.24
N VAL A 469 17.32 56.73 18.74
CA VAL A 469 17.41 58.01 19.45
C VAL A 469 17.62 59.10 18.40
N ASP A 470 16.60 59.95 18.30
CA ASP A 470 16.59 61.23 17.61
C ASP A 470 17.14 62.27 18.60
N GLU A 471 18.35 62.79 18.35
CA GLU A 471 18.86 64.01 19.00
C GLU A 471 19.62 64.84 17.97
N GLY A 472 18.94 65.86 17.44
CA GLY A 472 19.58 67.10 17.04
C GLY A 472 19.35 68.13 18.14
N TYR A 473 20.41 68.79 18.63
CA TYR A 473 20.45 70.22 18.98
C TYR A 473 21.86 70.59 19.48
N SER A 474 22.57 71.37 18.64
CA SER A 474 23.58 72.43 18.91
C SER A 474 24.81 72.31 18.01
#